data_AF-Q72TS4-F1
#
_entry.id   AF-Q72TS4-F1
#
_cell.length_a   1.000
_cell.length_b   1.000
_cell.length_c   1.000
_cell.angle_alpha   90.00
_cell.angle_beta   90.00
_cell.angle_gamma   90.00
#
_symmetry.space_group_name_H-M   'P 1'
#
loop_
_entity.id
_entity.type
_entity.pdbx_description
1 polymer ?
#
loop_
_entity_poly.entity_id
_entity_poly.type
_entity_poly.pdbx_seq_one_letter_code
_entity_poly.pdbx_strand_id
1 'polypeptide(L)'
;MDQYGNIRAMGIHSLLYCERLFYLEEVEGILVADDRVYAGRTLHEELEPNEDFSGRIESFHYTSEKLEVSGKVDRIQKRDGDWIPYEHKRGRARIGTNGPEAWESDQCQVTVYALLLEEATGRNISEGKIRYHGSKDLVKIEIDEELRSKALKTIDRAKELSTSTNRPPVAQNENLCKNCSLAPVCLPEETRVITENEYEPIRLFPEKR
;
A
#
# COMPACT_ATOMS: atom_id res chain seq x y z
N MET A 1 14.00 24.24 2.26
CA MET A 1 15.05 23.26 1.91
C MET A 1 14.74 22.08 2.80
N ASP A 2 13.90 21.24 2.24
CA ASP A 2 12.73 20.69 2.92
C ASP A 2 13.10 19.43 3.67
N GLN A 3 12.73 19.40 4.95
CA GLN A 3 13.13 18.33 5.88
C GLN A 3 12.28 17.05 5.71
N TYR A 4 11.41 17.01 4.71
CA TYR A 4 10.51 15.89 4.44
C TYR A 4 10.85 15.32 3.07
N GLY A 5 11.39 14.10 3.04
CA GLY A 5 11.57 13.35 1.81
C GLY A 5 10.21 13.01 1.17
N ASN A 6 10.22 12.74 -0.14
CA ASN A 6 9.00 12.35 -0.86
C ASN A 6 8.37 11.10 -0.24
N ILE A 7 7.04 11.15 -0.04
CA ILE A 7 6.26 10.05 0.54
C ILE A 7 6.37 8.84 -0.39
N ARG A 8 6.61 7.66 0.16
CA ARG A 8 6.63 6.44 -0.66
C ARG A 8 5.22 6.12 -1.12
N ALA A 9 5.05 5.65 -2.34
CA ALA A 9 3.76 5.13 -2.83
C ALA A 9 3.23 3.98 -1.95
N MET A 10 4.14 3.18 -1.36
CA MET A 10 3.80 2.21 -0.31
C MET A 10 3.20 2.86 0.94
N GLY A 11 3.65 4.05 1.33
CA GLY A 11 3.08 4.82 2.42
C GLY A 11 1.61 5.16 2.18
N ILE A 12 1.20 5.41 0.93
CA ILE A 12 -0.21 5.63 0.58
C ILE A 12 -1.08 4.39 0.88
N HIS A 13 -0.56 3.19 0.60
CA HIS A 13 -1.20 1.95 1.02
C HIS A 13 -1.28 1.87 2.55
N SER A 14 -0.17 2.13 3.25
CA SER A 14 -0.11 2.09 4.73
C SER A 14 -1.09 3.06 5.37
N LEU A 15 -1.27 4.25 4.80
CA LEU A 15 -2.20 5.26 5.31
C LEU A 15 -3.64 4.78 5.31
N LEU A 16 -4.09 4.22 4.18
CA LEU A 16 -5.44 3.67 4.04
C LEU A 16 -5.63 2.39 4.88
N TYR A 17 -4.56 1.65 5.15
CA TYR A 17 -4.61 0.55 6.10
C TYR A 17 -4.76 1.06 7.54
N CYS A 18 -3.93 2.03 7.96
CA CYS A 18 -3.95 2.64 9.28
C CYS A 18 -3.11 3.93 9.30
N GLU A 19 -3.69 5.08 9.63
CA GLU A 19 -2.95 6.35 9.69
C GLU A 19 -1.76 6.30 10.67
N ARG A 20 -1.91 5.58 11.79
CA ARG A 20 -0.83 5.40 12.76
C ARG A 20 0.30 4.52 12.21
N LEU A 21 -0.01 3.52 11.36
CA LEU A 21 1.01 2.73 10.67
C LEU A 21 1.82 3.62 9.74
N PHE A 22 1.14 4.40 8.88
CA PHE A 22 1.80 5.38 8.02
C PHE A 22 2.71 6.33 8.80
N TYR A 23 2.22 6.88 9.92
CA TYR A 23 3.02 7.81 10.72
C TYR A 23 4.29 7.16 11.27
N LEU A 24 4.18 5.94 11.81
CA LEU A 24 5.33 5.21 12.32
C LEU A 24 6.34 4.89 11.22
N GLU A 25 5.88 4.53 10.02
CA GLU A 25 6.76 4.15 8.90
C GLU A 25 7.39 5.36 8.18
N GLU A 26 6.58 6.33 7.75
CA GLU A 26 7.01 7.44 6.89
C GLU A 26 7.52 8.65 7.69
N VAL A 27 6.98 8.89 8.88
CA VAL A 27 7.33 10.09 9.68
C VAL A 27 8.38 9.77 10.72
N GLU A 28 8.20 8.68 11.47
CA GLU A 28 9.17 8.27 12.50
C GLU A 28 10.25 7.31 11.98
N GLY A 29 10.12 6.80 10.76
CA GLY A 29 11.11 5.93 10.13
C GLY A 29 11.25 4.54 10.78
N ILE A 30 10.23 4.09 11.51
CA ILE A 30 10.25 2.83 12.23
C ILE A 30 9.79 1.70 11.32
N LEU A 31 10.67 0.73 11.09
CA LEU A 31 10.40 -0.47 10.31
C LEU A 31 10.78 -1.70 11.12
N VAL A 32 9.83 -2.61 11.33
CA VAL A 32 10.07 -3.92 11.93
C VAL A 32 9.75 -4.98 10.89
N ALA A 33 10.73 -5.83 10.59
CA ALA A 33 10.51 -6.97 9.72
C ALA A 33 9.96 -8.14 10.54
N ASP A 34 8.79 -8.64 10.15
CA ASP A 34 8.23 -9.91 10.62
C ASP A 34 8.28 -10.95 9.49
N ASP A 35 7.85 -12.18 9.78
CA ASP A 35 7.78 -13.26 8.79
C ASP A 35 6.98 -12.87 7.54
N ARG A 36 6.01 -11.95 7.68
CA ARG A 36 5.17 -11.50 6.56
C ARG A 36 5.91 -10.52 5.66
N VAL A 37 6.66 -9.59 6.24
CA VAL A 37 7.53 -8.66 5.51
C VAL A 37 8.60 -9.45 4.76
N TYR A 38 9.25 -10.43 5.41
CA TYR A 38 10.25 -11.28 4.74
C TYR A 38 9.63 -12.07 3.59
N ALA A 39 8.52 -12.75 3.82
CA ALA A 39 7.83 -13.49 2.75
C ALA A 39 7.42 -12.60 1.56
N GLY A 40 7.04 -11.34 1.83
CA GLY A 40 6.74 -10.36 0.77
C GLY A 40 7.97 -9.97 -0.03
N ARG A 41 9.12 -9.75 0.61
CA ARG A 41 10.38 -9.45 -0.08
C ARG A 41 10.86 -10.62 -0.93
N THR A 42 10.86 -11.83 -0.36
CA THR A 42 11.20 -13.07 -1.08
C THR A 42 10.32 -13.26 -2.30
N LEU A 43 9.01 -12.99 -2.19
CA LEU A 43 8.11 -13.02 -3.34
C LEU A 43 8.59 -12.09 -4.47
N HIS A 44 8.98 -10.85 -4.17
CA HIS A 44 9.50 -9.93 -5.21
C HIS A 44 10.86 -10.34 -5.78
N GLU A 45 11.69 -11.03 -5.00
CA GLU A 45 13.01 -11.53 -5.44
C GLU A 45 12.88 -12.80 -6.32
N GLU A 46 11.99 -13.71 -5.95
CA GLU A 46 11.75 -14.99 -6.64
C GLU A 46 10.83 -14.85 -7.86
N LEU A 47 10.16 -13.71 -8.02
CA LEU A 47 9.40 -13.41 -9.23
C LEU A 47 10.36 -13.30 -10.42
N GLU A 48 10.61 -14.43 -11.07
CA GLU A 48 11.15 -14.42 -12.42
C GLU A 48 10.16 -13.68 -13.33
N PRO A 49 10.64 -12.88 -14.30
CA PRO A 49 9.79 -12.29 -15.32
C PRO A 49 9.14 -13.43 -16.13
N ASN A 50 7.97 -13.89 -15.67
CA ASN A 50 7.27 -15.02 -16.25
C ASN A 50 6.57 -14.63 -17.55
N GLU A 51 6.65 -15.54 -18.53
CA GLU A 51 6.28 -15.44 -19.94
C GLU A 51 4.76 -15.37 -20.22
N ASP A 52 3.90 -15.33 -19.19
CA ASP A 52 2.44 -15.43 -19.32
C ASP A 52 1.73 -14.10 -19.66
N PHE A 53 2.49 -13.03 -19.88
CA PHE A 53 1.95 -11.75 -20.33
C PHE A 53 2.34 -11.49 -21.78
N SER A 54 1.42 -10.92 -22.56
CA SER A 54 1.66 -10.52 -23.95
C SER A 54 2.65 -9.35 -24.10
N GLY A 55 3.51 -9.11 -23.11
CA GLY A 55 4.43 -7.98 -23.00
C GLY A 55 5.47 -8.20 -21.89
N ARG A 56 6.56 -7.42 -21.93
CA ARG A 56 7.66 -7.47 -20.96
C ARG A 56 7.29 -6.71 -19.69
N ILE A 57 7.58 -7.30 -18.52
CA ILE A 57 7.54 -6.60 -17.24
C ILE A 57 8.89 -5.90 -17.03
N GLU A 58 8.85 -4.61 -16.71
CA GLU A 58 10.02 -3.80 -16.37
C GLU A 58 9.76 -3.06 -15.07
N SER A 59 10.74 -2.97 -14.18
CA SER A 59 10.64 -2.10 -13.01
C SER A 59 11.03 -0.66 -13.38
N PHE A 60 10.23 0.29 -12.93
CA PHE A 60 10.41 1.72 -13.16
C PHE A 60 10.37 2.45 -11.82
N HIS A 61 11.42 3.21 -11.51
CA HIS A 61 11.41 4.12 -10.36
C HIS A 61 11.17 5.54 -10.85
N TYR A 62 10.28 6.24 -10.16
CA TYR A 62 10.01 7.64 -10.44
C TYR A 62 9.69 8.40 -9.17
N THR A 63 10.09 9.67 -9.18
CA THR A 63 9.87 10.63 -8.13
C THR A 63 9.17 11.82 -8.75
N SER A 64 7.95 12.09 -8.30
CA SER A 64 7.19 13.26 -8.71
C SER A 64 7.40 14.37 -7.68
N GLU A 65 8.03 15.46 -8.11
CA GLU A 65 8.15 16.68 -7.29
C GLU A 65 6.79 17.36 -7.11
N LYS A 66 5.89 17.22 -8.09
CA LYS A 66 4.55 17.82 -8.02
C LYS A 66 3.66 17.12 -7.00
N LEU A 67 3.69 15.79 -7.00
CA LEU A 67 2.91 14.99 -6.05
C LEU A 67 3.65 14.82 -4.72
N GLU A 68 4.95 15.07 -4.67
CA GLU A 68 5.84 14.78 -3.54
C GLU A 68 5.80 13.28 -3.15
N VAL A 69 5.71 12.43 -4.18
CA VAL A 69 5.58 10.98 -4.05
C VAL A 69 6.66 10.29 -4.88
N SER A 70 7.24 9.22 -4.32
CA SER A 70 8.19 8.36 -5.01
C SER A 70 7.75 6.89 -4.99
N GLY A 71 8.04 6.13 -6.04
CA GLY A 71 7.64 4.73 -6.11
C GLY A 71 8.48 3.91 -7.07
N LYS A 72 8.64 2.63 -6.73
CA LYS A 72 9.06 1.57 -7.65
C LYS A 72 7.83 0.86 -8.17
N VAL A 73 7.62 0.89 -9.47
CA VAL A 73 6.47 0.31 -10.15
C VAL A 73 6.94 -0.78 -11.07
N ASP A 74 6.45 -2.00 -10.91
CA ASP A 74 6.55 -2.99 -11.99
C ASP A 74 5.50 -2.64 -13.04
N ARG A 75 5.88 -2.58 -14.31
CA ARG A 75 5.00 -2.15 -15.41
C ARG A 75 5.05 -3.12 -16.57
N ILE A 76 3.92 -3.29 -17.25
CA ILE A 76 3.79 -4.10 -18.47
C ILE A 76 3.63 -3.15 -19.66
N GLN A 77 4.38 -3.39 -20.74
CA GLN A 77 4.15 -2.71 -22.02
C GLN A 77 3.07 -3.44 -22.82
N LYS A 78 1.98 -2.74 -23.19
CA LYS A 78 1.01 -3.22 -24.17
C LYS A 78 1.59 -3.13 -25.59
N ARG A 79 1.00 -3.88 -26.53
CA ARG A 79 1.42 -3.90 -27.94
C ARG A 79 1.20 -2.57 -28.67
N ASP A 80 0.25 -1.75 -28.20
CA ASP A 80 -0.02 -0.38 -28.66
C ASP A 80 0.95 0.66 -28.05
N GLY A 81 1.85 0.23 -27.15
CA GLY A 81 2.86 1.05 -26.50
C GLY A 81 2.43 1.67 -25.17
N ASP A 82 1.22 1.40 -24.69
CA ASP A 82 0.75 1.90 -23.39
C ASP A 82 1.32 1.07 -22.23
N TRP A 83 1.53 1.74 -21.09
CA TRP A 83 2.03 1.09 -19.89
C TRP A 83 0.88 0.73 -18.96
N ILE A 84 1.03 -0.39 -18.25
CA ILE A 84 0.11 -0.80 -17.18
C ILE A 84 0.93 -0.99 -15.91
N PRO A 85 0.65 -0.26 -14.81
CA PRO A 85 1.20 -0.61 -13.51
C PRO A 85 0.70 -1.99 -13.09
N TYR A 86 1.63 -2.83 -12.66
CA TYR A 86 1.41 -4.21 -12.28
C TYR A 86 1.96 -4.43 -10.87
N GLU A 87 1.09 -4.80 -9.94
CA GLU A 87 1.45 -4.96 -8.53
C GLU A 87 1.29 -6.42 -8.09
N HIS A 88 2.25 -6.92 -7.34
CA HIS A 88 2.17 -8.23 -6.73
C HIS A 88 1.80 -8.13 -5.26
N LYS A 89 0.81 -8.92 -4.84
CA LYS A 89 0.35 -8.98 -3.44
C LYS A 89 0.40 -10.42 -2.96
N ARG A 90 1.07 -10.66 -1.84
CA ARG A 90 1.11 -11.98 -1.20
C ARG A 90 -0.28 -12.43 -0.70
N GLY A 91 -1.10 -11.48 -0.25
CA GLY A 91 -2.41 -11.72 0.33
C GLY A 91 -3.43 -12.29 -0.66
N ARG A 92 -4.67 -12.43 -0.17
CA ARG A 92 -5.83 -12.81 -0.99
C ARG A 92 -6.58 -11.56 -1.42
N ALA A 93 -7.17 -11.61 -2.61
CA ALA A 93 -8.19 -10.66 -3.01
C ALA A 93 -9.39 -10.72 -2.04
N ARG A 94 -10.14 -9.63 -1.92
CA ARG A 94 -11.42 -9.66 -1.20
C ARG A 94 -12.46 -10.37 -2.07
N ILE A 95 -13.39 -11.05 -1.41
CA ILE A 95 -14.54 -11.67 -2.09
C ILE A 95 -15.60 -10.58 -2.27
N GLY A 96 -15.73 -10.07 -3.50
CA GLY A 96 -16.76 -9.13 -3.88
C GLY A 96 -18.03 -9.81 -4.36
N THR A 97 -19.02 -9.00 -4.74
CA THR A 97 -20.33 -9.49 -5.22
C THR A 97 -20.19 -10.26 -6.54
N ASN A 98 -19.25 -9.85 -7.39
CA ASN A 98 -19.06 -10.37 -8.74
C ASN A 98 -17.75 -11.17 -8.91
N GLY A 99 -17.12 -11.57 -7.81
CA GLY A 99 -15.86 -12.31 -7.81
C GLY A 99 -14.75 -11.61 -7.03
N PRO A 100 -13.48 -11.97 -7.28
CA PRO A 100 -12.33 -11.37 -6.62
C PRO A 100 -12.22 -9.87 -6.90
N GLU A 101 -12.15 -9.06 -5.85
CA GLU A 101 -11.98 -7.62 -5.93
C GLU A 101 -10.70 -7.20 -5.18
N ALA A 102 -10.09 -6.09 -5.58
CA ALA A 102 -8.92 -5.55 -4.90
C ALA A 102 -9.31 -4.79 -3.63
N TRP A 103 -8.44 -4.79 -2.63
CA TRP A 103 -8.61 -3.95 -1.45
C TRP A 103 -8.50 -2.46 -1.81
N GLU A 104 -9.16 -1.60 -1.05
CA GLU A 104 -9.16 -0.16 -1.30
C GLU A 104 -7.75 0.45 -1.27
N SER A 105 -6.92 0.04 -0.30
CA SER A 105 -5.52 0.46 -0.20
C SER A 105 -4.70 0.06 -1.44
N ASP A 106 -4.93 -1.16 -1.93
CA ASP A 106 -4.28 -1.69 -3.13
C ASP A 106 -4.72 -0.97 -4.41
N GLN A 107 -6.02 -0.68 -4.55
CA GLN A 107 -6.56 0.11 -5.65
C GLN A 107 -5.93 1.51 -5.68
N CYS A 108 -5.88 2.19 -4.53
CA CYS A 108 -5.31 3.52 -4.42
C CYS A 108 -3.81 3.53 -4.75
N GLN A 109 -3.05 2.55 -4.23
CA GLN A 109 -1.62 2.41 -4.51
C GLN A 109 -1.33 2.25 -6.00
N VAL A 110 -2.07 1.37 -6.70
CA VAL A 110 -1.90 1.18 -8.15
C VAL A 110 -2.27 2.44 -8.93
N THR A 111 -3.24 3.21 -8.47
CA THR A 111 -3.57 4.51 -9.06
C THR A 111 -2.46 5.53 -8.86
N VAL A 112 -1.80 5.56 -7.70
CA VAL A 112 -0.61 6.39 -7.51
C VAL A 112 0.48 5.98 -8.49
N TYR A 113 0.70 4.68 -8.71
CA TYR A 113 1.64 4.21 -9.73
C TYR A 113 1.25 4.63 -11.15
N ALA A 114 -0.04 4.59 -11.48
CA ALA A 114 -0.54 5.11 -12.76
C ALA A 114 -0.18 6.59 -12.92
N LEU A 115 -0.47 7.43 -11.92
CA LEU A 115 -0.14 8.87 -11.94
C LEU A 115 1.37 9.13 -12.12
N LEU A 116 2.23 8.36 -11.45
CA LEU A 116 3.68 8.46 -11.61
C LEU A 116 4.14 8.08 -13.03
N LEU A 117 3.55 7.04 -13.62
CA LEU A 117 3.82 6.64 -15.00
C LEU A 117 3.33 7.69 -16.01
N GLU A 118 2.16 8.29 -15.76
CA GLU A 118 1.63 9.37 -16.61
C GLU A 118 2.56 10.57 -16.64
N GLU A 119 3.02 11.02 -15.47
CA GLU A 119 3.95 12.14 -15.38
C GLU A 119 5.27 11.85 -16.08
N ALA A 120 5.80 10.63 -15.90
CA ALA A 120 7.05 10.22 -16.51
C ALA A 120 6.99 10.06 -18.05
N THR A 121 5.84 9.64 -18.58
CA THR A 121 5.71 9.24 -19.99
C THR A 121 4.89 10.22 -20.84
N GLY A 122 4.13 11.12 -20.20
CA GLY A 122 3.18 12.01 -20.86
C GLY A 122 1.98 11.29 -21.49
N ARG A 123 1.76 10.01 -21.18
CA ARG A 123 0.63 9.20 -21.70
C ARG A 123 -0.39 8.97 -20.60
N ASN A 124 -1.67 8.89 -20.97
CA ASN A 124 -2.74 8.53 -20.05
C ASN A 124 -2.70 7.02 -19.70
N ILE A 125 -2.87 6.68 -18.43
CA ILE A 125 -2.87 5.31 -17.91
C ILE A 125 -4.26 5.01 -17.34
N SER A 126 -5.09 4.31 -18.11
CA SER A 126 -6.49 4.03 -17.76
C SER A 126 -6.71 2.69 -17.05
N GLU A 127 -5.66 1.89 -16.88
CA GLU A 127 -5.74 0.53 -16.36
C GLU A 127 -4.55 0.22 -15.48
N GLY A 128 -4.79 -0.49 -14.38
CA GLY A 128 -3.79 -1.14 -13.55
C GLY A 128 -4.14 -2.61 -13.29
N LYS A 129 -3.20 -3.39 -12.78
CA LYS A 129 -3.38 -4.83 -12.52
C LYS A 129 -2.73 -5.25 -11.22
N ILE A 130 -3.40 -6.15 -10.49
CA ILE A 130 -2.91 -6.68 -9.20
C ILE A 130 -2.98 -8.19 -9.21
N ARG A 131 -1.85 -8.85 -8.96
CA ARG A 131 -1.75 -10.30 -8.78
C ARG A 131 -1.74 -10.63 -7.30
N TYR A 132 -2.82 -11.25 -6.82
CA TYR A 132 -2.92 -11.81 -5.47
C TYR A 132 -2.45 -13.26 -5.47
N HIS A 133 -1.29 -13.53 -4.90
CA HIS A 133 -0.70 -14.88 -4.88
C HIS A 133 -1.40 -15.83 -3.92
N GLY A 134 -1.92 -15.31 -2.80
CA GLY A 134 -2.63 -16.13 -1.80
C GLY A 134 -3.95 -16.71 -2.32
N SER A 135 -4.58 -16.07 -3.31
CA SER A 135 -5.80 -16.56 -3.96
C SER A 135 -5.61 -16.89 -5.44
N LYS A 136 -4.42 -16.66 -6.00
CA LYS A 136 -4.04 -16.81 -7.42
C LYS A 136 -4.83 -15.91 -8.38
N ASP A 137 -5.52 -14.91 -7.87
CA ASP A 137 -6.36 -14.01 -8.66
C ASP A 137 -5.53 -12.92 -9.35
N LEU A 138 -5.95 -12.56 -10.56
CA LEU A 138 -5.50 -11.35 -11.25
C LEU A 138 -6.69 -10.38 -11.33
N VAL A 139 -6.58 -9.27 -10.62
CA VAL A 139 -7.63 -8.24 -10.60
C VAL A 139 -7.20 -7.08 -11.48
N LYS A 140 -8.05 -6.70 -12.44
CA LYS A 140 -7.89 -5.49 -13.25
C LYS A 140 -8.54 -4.31 -12.54
N ILE A 141 -7.83 -3.18 -12.49
CA ILE A 141 -8.28 -1.93 -11.91
C ILE A 141 -8.51 -0.93 -13.03
N GLU A 142 -9.69 -0.36 -13.11
CA GLU A 142 -9.97 0.78 -13.98
C GLU A 142 -9.56 2.07 -13.26
N ILE A 143 -8.69 2.85 -13.88
CA ILE A 143 -8.15 4.08 -13.29
C ILE A 143 -9.00 5.27 -13.74
N ASP A 144 -10.20 5.34 -13.18
CA ASP A 144 -11.18 6.38 -13.45
C ASP A 144 -10.94 7.67 -12.62
N GLU A 145 -11.75 8.69 -12.86
CA GLU A 145 -11.63 9.98 -12.18
C GLU A 145 -11.96 9.90 -10.67
N GLU A 146 -12.84 8.98 -10.27
CA GLU A 146 -13.18 8.78 -8.86
C GLU A 146 -11.97 8.25 -8.09
N LEU A 147 -11.32 7.22 -8.63
CA LEU A 147 -10.16 6.61 -8.01
C LEU A 147 -8.94 7.55 -8.04
N ARG A 148 -8.79 8.36 -9.10
CA ARG A 148 -7.79 9.45 -9.17
C ARG A 148 -8.02 10.49 -8.09
N SER A 149 -9.25 10.99 -7.95
CA SER A 149 -9.61 11.96 -6.91
C SER A 149 -9.31 11.41 -5.51
N LYS A 150 -9.61 10.13 -5.29
CA LYS A 150 -9.31 9.45 -4.03
C LYS A 150 -7.82 9.34 -3.76
N ALA A 151 -7.02 8.95 -4.75
CA ALA A 151 -5.58 8.87 -4.62
C ALA A 151 -4.95 10.23 -4.30
N LEU A 152 -5.38 11.29 -4.99
CA LEU A 152 -4.91 12.66 -4.73
C LEU A 152 -5.27 13.12 -3.32
N LYS A 153 -6.51 12.91 -2.86
CA LYS A 153 -6.91 13.22 -1.47
C LYS A 153 -6.11 12.44 -0.43
N THR A 154 -5.79 11.19 -0.74
CA THR A 154 -4.98 10.33 0.15
C THR A 154 -3.55 10.84 0.23
N ILE A 155 -2.98 11.30 -0.89
CA ILE A 155 -1.67 11.96 -0.94
C ILE A 155 -1.71 13.25 -0.11
N ASP A 156 -2.73 14.09 -0.25
CA ASP A 156 -2.85 15.31 0.54
C ASP A 156 -2.92 15.01 2.04
N ARG A 157 -3.70 13.99 2.45
CA ARG A 157 -3.75 13.53 3.84
C ARG A 157 -2.39 13.01 4.34
N ALA A 158 -1.65 12.31 3.50
CA ALA A 158 -0.31 11.82 3.82
C ALA A 158 0.65 13.00 4.09
N LYS A 159 0.57 14.08 3.31
CA LYS A 159 1.35 15.32 3.50
C LYS A 159 0.97 16.07 4.78
N GLU A 160 -0.32 16.15 5.08
CA GLU A 160 -0.78 16.73 6.35
C GLU A 160 -0.16 15.98 7.55
N LEU A 161 -0.23 14.65 7.52
CA LEU A 161 0.32 13.83 8.60
C LEU A 161 1.84 13.87 8.67
N SER A 162 2.54 13.99 7.54
CA SER A 162 4.01 14.05 7.54
C SER A 162 4.56 15.30 8.22
N THR A 163 3.78 16.38 8.26
CA THR A 163 4.13 17.62 8.95
C THR A 163 3.61 17.69 10.39
N SER A 164 2.81 16.71 10.82
CA SER A 164 2.26 16.65 12.17
C SER A 164 3.30 16.14 13.17
N THR A 165 3.38 16.78 14.35
CA THR A 165 4.13 16.26 15.50
C THR A 165 3.32 15.31 16.37
N ASN A 166 2.01 15.19 16.10
CA ASN A 166 1.11 14.31 16.83
C ASN A 166 0.91 13.01 16.06
N ARG A 167 1.33 11.90 16.67
CA ARG A 167 1.05 10.56 16.16
C ARG A 167 -0.46 10.28 16.17
N PRO A 168 -1.06 9.84 15.05
CA PRO A 168 -2.48 9.48 14.99
C PRO A 168 -2.87 8.44 16.04
N PRO A 169 -4.13 8.43 16.53
CA PRO A 169 -4.59 7.44 17.50
C PRO A 169 -4.49 6.02 16.94
N VAL A 170 -4.51 5.02 17.83
CA VAL A 170 -4.60 3.61 17.41
C VAL A 170 -5.89 3.43 16.62
N ALA A 171 -5.82 2.74 15.47
CA ALA A 171 -6.99 2.50 14.64
C ALA A 171 -8.07 1.77 15.43
N GLN A 172 -9.33 2.22 15.32
CA GLN A 172 -10.46 1.63 16.05
C GLN A 172 -10.71 0.17 15.69
N ASN A 173 -10.49 -0.23 14.43
CA ASN A 173 -10.62 -1.62 14.00
C ASN A 173 -9.43 -2.47 14.46
N GLU A 174 -9.62 -3.22 15.54
CA GLU A 174 -8.62 -4.08 16.18
C GLU A 174 -8.08 -5.19 15.28
N ASN A 175 -8.87 -5.61 14.27
CA ASN A 175 -8.42 -6.65 13.34
C ASN A 175 -7.22 -6.20 12.49
N LEU A 176 -7.03 -4.90 12.31
CA LEU A 176 -5.86 -4.33 11.64
C LEU A 176 -4.59 -4.52 12.48
N CYS A 177 -4.71 -4.49 13.80
CA CYS A 177 -3.59 -4.56 14.74
C CYS A 177 -3.05 -6.00 14.88
N LYS A 178 -3.91 -7.02 14.85
CA LYS A 178 -3.56 -8.44 15.04
C LYS A 178 -2.42 -8.91 14.14
N ASN A 179 -2.35 -8.37 12.93
CA ASN A 179 -1.40 -8.79 11.90
C ASN A 179 -0.43 -7.69 11.47
N CYS A 180 -0.43 -6.55 12.17
CA CYS A 180 0.45 -5.42 11.88
C CYS A 180 1.87 -5.73 12.37
N SER A 181 2.87 -5.60 11.49
CA SER A 181 4.29 -5.80 11.83
C SER A 181 4.78 -4.81 12.90
N LEU A 182 4.16 -3.62 12.99
CA LEU A 182 4.47 -2.62 14.00
C LEU A 182 3.62 -2.74 15.27
N ALA A 183 2.76 -3.75 15.43
CA ALA A 183 2.02 -3.94 16.69
C ALA A 183 2.93 -3.98 17.94
N PRO A 184 4.11 -4.64 17.93
CA PRO A 184 5.03 -4.64 19.08
C PRO A 184 5.63 -3.26 19.43
N VAL A 185 5.62 -2.31 18.49
CA VAL A 185 6.10 -0.93 18.73
C VAL A 185 4.93 0.01 19.03
N CYS A 186 3.83 -0.17 18.33
CA CYS A 186 2.62 0.63 18.45
C CYS A 186 1.93 0.41 19.81
N LEU A 187 2.06 -0.81 20.37
CA LEU A 187 1.43 -1.26 21.62
C LEU A 187 -0.07 -0.91 21.64
N PRO A 188 -0.85 -1.42 20.66
CA PRO A 188 -2.24 -1.00 20.46
C PRO A 188 -3.12 -1.34 21.67
N GLU A 189 -2.91 -2.50 22.29
CA GLU A 189 -3.69 -2.96 23.45
C GLU A 189 -3.40 -2.09 24.67
N GLU A 190 -2.12 -1.87 24.99
CA GLU A 190 -1.69 -1.05 26.12
C GLU A 190 -2.13 0.40 25.95
N THR A 191 -2.03 0.92 24.72
CA THR A 191 -2.51 2.27 24.41
C THR A 191 -4.00 2.37 24.66
N ARG A 192 -4.80 1.40 24.21
CA ARG A 192 -6.26 1.38 24.44
C ARG A 192 -6.61 1.27 25.92
N VAL A 193 -5.96 0.40 26.68
CA VAL A 193 -6.17 0.30 28.15
C VAL A 193 -5.94 1.63 28.85
N ILE A 194 -4.94 2.41 28.42
CA ILE A 194 -4.63 3.71 29.02
C ILE A 194 -5.64 4.79 28.60
N THR A 195 -6.14 4.74 27.36
CA THR A 195 -7.00 5.80 26.79
C THR A 195 -8.50 5.52 26.93
N GLU A 196 -8.90 4.26 27.08
CA GLU A 196 -10.29 3.81 27.12
C GLU A 196 -10.58 3.21 28.50
N ASN A 197 -11.51 3.80 29.26
CA ASN A 197 -11.82 3.40 30.64
C ASN A 197 -12.40 1.98 30.78
N GLU A 198 -12.83 1.34 29.68
CA GLU A 198 -13.46 0.01 29.64
C GLU A 198 -12.95 -0.83 28.45
N TYR A 199 -11.63 -1.01 28.33
CA TYR A 199 -11.05 -1.89 27.31
C TYR A 199 -10.60 -3.25 27.90
N GLU A 200 -11.20 -4.34 27.43
CA GLU A 200 -10.68 -5.69 27.65
C GLU A 200 -9.70 -6.05 26.51
N PRO A 201 -8.40 -6.28 26.80
CA PRO A 201 -7.40 -6.50 25.77
C PRO A 201 -7.62 -7.81 25.01
N ILE A 202 -7.52 -7.75 23.69
CA ILE A 202 -7.45 -8.95 22.85
C ILE A 202 -6.05 -9.54 23.00
N ARG A 203 -5.98 -10.77 23.51
CA ARG A 203 -4.70 -11.46 23.75
C ARG A 203 -3.94 -11.71 22.43
N LEU A 204 -2.86 -10.97 22.20
CA LEU A 204 -2.07 -11.04 20.96
C LEU A 204 -1.04 -12.20 20.91
N PHE A 205 -0.69 -12.85 22.02
CA PHE A 205 0.27 -13.98 22.06
C PHE A 205 0.02 -15.01 23.19
N PRO A 206 0.29 -16.32 22.98
CA PRO A 206 0.04 -17.13 21.78
C PRO A 206 -1.33 -17.86 21.85
N GLU A 207 -1.77 -18.43 20.73
CA GLU A 207 -3.00 -19.24 20.61
C GLU A 207 -3.07 -20.33 21.69
N LYS A 208 -4.27 -20.58 22.22
CA LYS A 208 -4.54 -21.84 22.93
C LYS A 208 -4.32 -22.97 21.94
N ARG A 209 -3.23 -23.73 22.13
CA ARG A 209 -3.06 -25.05 21.52
C ARG A 209 -4.22 -25.97 21.88
#